data_AF-A0A0P4RGC6-F1
#
_entry.id   AF-A0A0P4RGC6-F1
#
_cell.length_a   1.000
_cell.length_b   1.000
_cell.length_c   1.000
_cell.angle_alpha   90.00
_cell.angle_beta   90.00
_cell.angle_gamma   90.00
#
_symmetry.space_group_name_H-M   'P 1'
#
loop_
_entity.id
_entity.type
_entity.pdbx_description
1 polymer ?
#
loop_
_entity_poly.entity_id
_entity_poly.type
_entity_poly.pdbx_seq_one_letter_code
_entity_poly.pdbx_strand_id
1 'polypeptide(L)'
;MPQEEYKEQVRRAAREQDAKKAAEREARRPVCTGCGAKFTDECWEKALATDWGTPRDSHPQLCDDCKQQAQAAAVRQAPVGNEHQEQHQAVPEQKTGRWFSRRA
;
A
#
# COMPACT_ATOMS: atom_id res chain seq x y z
N MET A 1 45.91 -17.57 -20.82
CA MET A 1 45.20 -16.40 -20.25
C MET A 1 43.68 -16.64 -20.20
N PRO A 2 43.16 -17.68 -19.49
CA PRO A 2 41.74 -18.07 -19.59
C PRO A 2 40.84 -17.43 -18.52
N GLN A 3 41.44 -16.92 -17.44
CA GLN A 3 40.72 -16.38 -16.27
C GLN A 3 40.03 -15.04 -16.57
N GLU A 4 40.67 -14.18 -17.36
CA GLU A 4 40.13 -12.86 -17.72
C GLU A 4 38.93 -12.98 -18.68
N GLU A 5 38.99 -13.89 -19.65
CA GLU A 5 37.85 -14.19 -20.53
C GLU A 5 36.65 -14.75 -19.76
N TYR A 6 36.91 -15.62 -18.79
CA TYR A 6 35.86 -16.13 -17.90
C TYR A 6 35.19 -15.01 -17.10
N LYS A 7 35.96 -14.11 -16.48
CA LYS A 7 35.41 -12.95 -15.77
C LYS A 7 34.58 -12.05 -16.68
N GLU A 8 35.02 -11.85 -17.93
CA GLU A 8 34.27 -11.06 -18.89
C GLU A 8 32.95 -11.70 -19.29
N GLN A 9 32.94 -13.02 -19.51
CA GLN A 9 31.70 -13.76 -19.75
C GLN A 9 30.73 -13.66 -18.56
N VAL A 10 31.23 -13.77 -17.32
CA VAL A 10 30.39 -13.60 -16.12
C VAL A 10 29.80 -12.19 -16.05
N ARG A 11 30.59 -11.14 -16.34
CA ARG A 11 30.10 -9.75 -16.38
C ARG A 11 29.05 -9.54 -17.46
N ARG A 12 29.21 -10.15 -18.63
CA ARG A 12 28.23 -10.09 -19.72
C ARG A 12 26.92 -10.78 -19.32
N ALA A 13 27.02 -12.01 -18.80
CA ALA A 13 25.87 -12.76 -18.33
C ALA A 13 25.11 -12.03 -17.21
N ALA A 14 25.83 -11.38 -16.28
CA ALA A 14 25.21 -10.55 -15.24
C ALA A 14 24.43 -9.37 -15.84
N ARG A 15 25.01 -8.64 -16.81
CA ARG A 15 24.31 -7.55 -17.51
C ARG A 15 23.08 -8.02 -18.27
N GLU A 16 23.16 -9.18 -18.91
CA GLU A 16 22.01 -9.78 -19.62
C GLU A 16 20.91 -10.20 -18.65
N GLN A 17 21.28 -10.77 -17.50
CA GLN A 17 20.34 -11.11 -16.42
C GLN A 17 19.64 -9.86 -15.88
N ASP A 18 20.39 -8.79 -15.61
CA ASP A 18 19.83 -7.54 -15.11
C ASP A 18 18.91 -6.88 -16.14
N ALA A 19 19.29 -6.91 -17.42
CA ALA A 19 18.45 -6.41 -18.51
C ALA A 19 17.14 -7.21 -18.65
N LYS A 20 17.20 -8.54 -18.51
CA LYS A 20 16.00 -9.40 -18.52
C LYS A 20 15.07 -9.05 -17.35
N LYS A 21 15.60 -8.96 -16.14
CA LYS A 21 14.81 -8.57 -14.95
C LYS A 21 14.18 -7.19 -15.12
N ALA A 22 14.90 -6.22 -15.68
CA ALA A 22 14.36 -4.89 -15.97
C ALA A 22 13.24 -4.93 -17.02
N ALA A 23 13.38 -5.75 -18.06
CA ALA A 23 12.35 -5.92 -19.08
C ALA A 23 11.10 -6.63 -18.54
N GLU A 24 11.26 -7.70 -17.75
CA GLU A 24 10.16 -8.39 -17.07
C GLU A 24 9.46 -7.46 -16.08
N ARG A 25 10.23 -6.60 -15.41
CA ARG A 25 9.70 -5.53 -14.59
C ARG A 25 8.85 -4.59 -15.47
N GLU A 26 9.41 -3.95 -16.49
CA GLU A 26 8.64 -3.06 -17.37
C GLU A 26 7.37 -3.73 -17.97
N ALA A 27 7.42 -5.02 -18.32
CA ALA A 27 6.27 -5.76 -18.83
C ALA A 27 5.14 -5.95 -17.80
N ARG A 28 5.46 -6.01 -16.51
CA ARG A 28 4.49 -6.11 -15.41
C ARG A 28 4.02 -4.75 -14.89
N ARG A 29 4.50 -3.64 -15.47
CA ARG A 29 4.19 -2.29 -14.99
C ARG A 29 2.68 -2.02 -15.11
N PRO A 30 2.00 -1.71 -14.00
CA PRO A 30 0.58 -1.37 -14.03
C PRO A 30 0.34 0.00 -14.69
N VAL A 31 -0.89 0.19 -15.17
CA VAL A 31 -1.37 1.47 -15.72
C VAL A 31 -2.39 2.10 -14.78
N CYS A 32 -2.39 3.42 -14.71
CA CYS A 32 -3.35 4.19 -13.92
C CYS A 32 -4.75 4.04 -14.51
N THR A 33 -5.72 3.62 -13.70
CA THR A 33 -7.12 3.51 -14.14
C THR A 33 -7.80 4.87 -14.28
N GLY A 34 -7.25 5.93 -13.68
CA GLY A 34 -7.78 7.30 -13.79
C GLY A 34 -7.35 8.03 -15.07
N CYS A 35 -6.05 7.97 -15.42
CA CYS A 35 -5.50 8.74 -16.55
C CYS A 35 -4.83 7.88 -17.63
N GLY A 36 -4.72 6.56 -17.45
CA GLY A 36 -4.07 5.65 -18.40
C GLY A 36 -2.54 5.72 -18.40
N ALA A 37 -1.93 6.61 -17.62
CA ALA A 37 -0.47 6.72 -17.54
C ALA A 37 0.14 5.46 -16.91
N LYS A 38 1.29 5.02 -17.44
CA LYS A 38 2.11 3.99 -16.81
C LYS A 38 2.58 4.47 -15.44
N PHE A 39 2.52 3.60 -14.44
CA PHE A 39 3.03 3.93 -13.11
C PHE A 39 4.52 4.24 -13.18
N THR A 40 5.01 5.24 -12.44
CA THR A 40 6.46 5.43 -12.28
C THR A 40 7.04 4.31 -11.43
N ASP A 41 8.35 4.06 -11.54
CA ASP A 41 9.01 3.01 -10.76
C ASP A 41 8.82 3.20 -9.25
N GLU A 42 8.82 4.43 -8.77
CA GLU A 42 8.59 4.76 -7.36
C GLU A 42 7.15 4.45 -6.92
N CYS A 43 6.13 4.84 -7.70
CA CYS A 43 4.74 4.46 -7.42
C CYS A 43 4.58 2.94 -7.42
N TRP A 44 5.34 2.25 -8.28
CA TRP A 44 5.23 0.82 -8.42
C TRP A 44 5.92 0.06 -7.28
N GLU A 45 7.07 0.49 -6.80
CA GLU A 45 7.69 -0.07 -5.59
C GLU A 45 6.80 0.11 -4.36
N LYS A 46 6.20 1.29 -4.19
CA LYS A 46 5.23 1.56 -3.12
C LYS A 46 3.99 0.66 -3.22
N ALA A 47 3.49 0.40 -4.43
CA ALA A 47 2.36 -0.52 -4.64
C ALA A 47 2.71 -1.99 -4.36
N LEU A 48 3.97 -2.39 -4.56
CA LEU A 48 4.46 -3.75 -4.28
C LEU A 48 4.85 -3.95 -2.81
N ALA A 49 5.19 -2.88 -2.09
CA ALA A 49 5.51 -2.90 -0.67
C ALA A 49 4.26 -3.24 0.15
N THR A 50 3.96 -4.54 0.24
CA THR A 50 3.00 -5.09 1.20
C THR A 50 3.72 -5.23 2.53
N ASP A 51 4.01 -4.11 3.18
CA ASP A 51 4.44 -4.10 4.57
C ASP A 51 3.22 -4.25 5.47
N TRP A 52 3.29 -5.17 6.44
CA TRP A 52 2.24 -5.45 7.40
C TRP A 52 1.99 -4.30 8.41
N GLY A 53 2.75 -3.19 8.33
CA GLY A 53 2.60 -1.99 9.17
C GLY A 53 2.32 -0.68 8.41
N THR A 54 2.39 -0.66 7.08
CA THR A 54 2.17 0.56 6.28
C THR A 54 0.68 0.67 5.95
N PRO A 55 0.05 1.85 6.10
CA PRO A 55 -1.33 2.04 5.72
C PRO A 55 -1.54 1.54 4.28
N ARG A 56 -2.41 0.54 4.13
CA ARG A 56 -2.74 -0.05 2.83
C ARG A 56 -3.11 1.10 1.90
N ASP A 57 -2.36 1.24 0.81
CA ASP A 57 -2.65 2.24 -0.20
C ASP A 57 -4.13 2.09 -0.59
N SER A 58 -4.91 3.13 -0.35
CA SER A 58 -6.36 3.10 -0.57
C SER A 58 -6.69 3.09 -2.06
N HIS A 59 -5.73 3.46 -2.92
CA HIS A 59 -5.91 3.61 -4.36
C HIS A 59 -4.71 3.02 -5.13
N PRO A 60 -4.42 1.72 -4.98
CA PRO A 60 -3.21 1.09 -5.55
C PRO A 60 -3.19 1.07 -7.09
N GLN A 61 -4.33 1.39 -7.71
CA GLN A 61 -4.57 1.44 -9.16
C GLN A 61 -4.49 2.85 -9.76
N LEU A 62 -4.25 3.88 -8.93
CA LEU A 62 -4.10 5.26 -9.37
C LEU A 62 -2.64 5.72 -9.30
N CYS A 63 -2.21 6.59 -10.21
CA CYS A 63 -0.95 7.32 -10.06
C CYS A 63 -1.05 8.37 -8.93
N ASP A 64 0.07 8.87 -8.43
CA ASP A 64 0.08 9.82 -7.29
C ASP A 64 -0.73 11.09 -7.55
N ASP A 65 -0.75 11.64 -8.78
CA ASP A 65 -1.62 12.77 -9.12
C ASP A 65 -3.11 12.43 -9.01
N CYS A 66 -3.52 11.29 -9.59
CA CYS A 66 -4.90 10.81 -9.49
C CYS A 66 -5.27 10.48 -8.04
N LYS A 67 -4.33 9.98 -7.22
CA LYS A 67 -4.54 9.75 -5.79
C LYS A 67 -4.76 11.04 -5.03
N GLN A 68 -3.93 12.06 -5.27
CA GLN A 68 -4.10 13.37 -4.64
C GLN A 68 -5.44 13.99 -4.99
N GLN A 69 -5.86 13.85 -6.24
CA GLN A 69 -7.15 14.36 -6.70
C GLN A 69 -8.34 13.61 -6.07
N ALA A 70 -8.25 12.28 -5.97
CA ALA A 70 -9.26 11.45 -5.29
C ALA A 70 -9.36 11.80 -3.80
N GLN A 71 -8.23 11.99 -3.12
CA GLN A 71 -8.20 12.42 -1.72
C GLN A 71 -8.78 13.82 -1.55
N ALA A 72 -8.43 14.77 -2.41
CA ALA A 72 -8.98 16.12 -2.38
C ALA A 72 -10.50 16.13 -2.64
N ALA A 73 -10.99 15.26 -3.53
CA ALA A 73 -12.42 15.09 -3.75
C ALA A 73 -13.12 14.49 -2.52
N ALA A 74 -12.52 13.50 -1.86
CA ALA A 74 -13.05 12.92 -0.63
C ALA A 74 -13.11 13.94 0.52
N VAL A 75 -12.08 14.79 0.68
CA VAL A 75 -12.08 15.87 1.67
C VAL A 75 -13.15 16.92 1.37
N ARG A 76 -13.39 17.24 0.09
CA ARG A 76 -14.44 18.19 -0.32
C ARG A 76 -15.86 17.63 -0.12
N GLN A 77 -16.02 16.31 -0.15
CA GLN A 77 -17.29 15.63 0.08
C GLN A 77 -17.51 15.25 1.55
N ALA A 78 -16.48 15.38 2.40
CA ALA A 78 -16.65 15.25 3.83
C ALA A 78 -17.58 16.39 4.32
N PRO A 79 -18.69 16.07 5.00
CA PRO A 79 -19.52 17.11 5.59
C PRO A 79 -18.67 17.92 6.56
N VAL A 80 -18.60 19.23 6.33
CA VAL A 80 -18.09 20.19 7.30
C VAL A 80 -19.00 20.17 8.52
N GLY A 81 -18.68 19.31 9.48
CA GLY A 81 -19.38 19.23 10.74
C GLY A 81 -19.18 17.91 11.46
N ASN A 82 -18.24 17.86 12.40
CA ASN A 82 -18.59 17.72 13.82
C ASN A 82 -17.35 17.72 14.72
N GLU A 83 -17.27 18.76 15.55
CA GLU A 83 -16.46 18.90 16.75
C GLU A 83 -16.89 17.92 17.87
N HIS A 84 -16.97 16.61 17.63
CA HIS A 84 -17.41 15.66 18.68
C HIS A 84 -16.33 14.64 19.05
N GLN A 85 -15.21 15.18 19.56
CA GLN A 85 -14.60 14.60 20.75
C GLN A 85 -15.61 14.79 21.90
N GLU A 86 -15.81 13.78 22.73
CA GLU A 86 -16.82 13.68 23.81
C GLU A 86 -18.19 13.15 23.37
N GLN A 87 -18.45 11.85 23.53
CA GLN A 87 -19.57 11.38 24.35
C GLN A 87 -19.49 9.87 24.59
N HIS A 88 -18.80 9.57 25.68
CA HIS A 88 -18.89 8.35 26.43
C HIS A 88 -20.22 8.36 27.23
N GLN A 89 -21.36 7.98 26.64
CA GLN A 89 -22.61 7.61 27.34
C GLN A 89 -23.68 7.21 26.28
N ALA A 90 -24.55 6.22 26.45
CA ALA A 90 -25.14 5.69 27.66
C ALA A 90 -25.65 4.23 27.49
N VAL A 91 -25.66 3.56 28.63
CA VAL A 91 -26.26 2.26 29.00
C VAL A 91 -27.75 2.15 28.65
N PRO A 92 -28.31 0.93 28.54
CA PRO A 92 -29.53 0.67 29.30
C PRO A 92 -29.37 -0.52 30.25
N GLU A 93 -29.63 -0.19 31.51
CA GLU A 93 -29.68 -1.02 32.70
C GLU A 93 -30.95 -1.86 32.64
N GLN A 94 -30.85 -3.19 32.63
CA GLN A 94 -31.94 -4.05 33.11
C GLN A 94 -31.40 -5.41 33.60
N LYS A 95 -31.45 -5.60 34.92
CA LYS A 95 -31.91 -6.83 35.61
C LYS A 95 -30.93 -7.97 35.89
N THR A 96 -30.48 -7.93 37.15
CA THR A 96 -30.56 -9.01 38.17
C THR A 96 -29.89 -10.35 37.86
N GLY A 97 -28.80 -10.65 38.58
CA GLY A 97 -28.24 -12.00 38.61
C GLY A 97 -27.02 -12.18 39.51
N ARG A 98 -27.22 -12.03 40.83
CA ARG A 98 -26.42 -12.60 41.94
C ARG A 98 -24.89 -12.43 41.90
N TRP A 99 -24.45 -11.47 42.71
CA TRP A 99 -23.13 -11.39 43.28
C TRP A 99 -22.86 -12.55 44.27
N PHE A 100 -21.64 -13.09 44.27
CA PHE A 100 -20.97 -13.93 45.28
C PHE A 100 -21.57 -15.29 45.69
N SER A 101 -20.76 -16.34 45.48
CA SER A 101 -20.35 -17.24 46.59
C SER A 101 -18.98 -17.87 46.32
N ARG A 102 -18.12 -17.73 47.32
CA ARG A 102 -16.79 -18.33 47.43
C ARG A 102 -16.94 -19.77 47.94
N ARG A 103 -16.19 -20.70 47.35
CA ARG A 103 -15.34 -21.76 47.95
C ARG A 103 -15.34 -23.01 47.08
N ALA A 104 -14.12 -23.41 46.72
CA ALA A 104 -13.77 -24.79 46.45
C ALA A 104 -13.86 -25.61 47.74
#